data_AF-A0A7L3S8K1-F1
#
_entry.id   AF-A0A7L3S8K1-F1
#
_cell.length_a   1.000
_cell.length_b   1.000
_cell.length_c   1.000
_cell.angle_alpha   90.00
_cell.angle_beta   90.00
_cell.angle_gamma   90.00
#
_symmetry.space_group_name_H-M   'P 1'
#
loop_
_entity.id
_entity.type
_entity.pdbx_description
1 polymer ?
#
loop_
_entity_poly.entity_id
_entity_poly.type
_entity_poly.pdbx_seq_one_letter_code
_entity_poly.pdbx_strand_id
1 'polypeptide(L)'
;MSREFELCPGRRVGGEQPCFIIAEIGQNHQGDLAIAKSMIRMAKECGADCAKFQKSELEYKFNKKALERPYTSEHSWGKTYGEHKRHLEFSHDQYRELKKYAEEIGIFFTASGMDEMAVEFLHELNVPFFKVGSGDTNNFPYLEKTAKKGRPMVISSGMQSMNTMHQVYQIVKPINPNFCFLQCTSAYPLQPEDVNLRVISAYQSAFPDIPIGYSGHETGIAISVAAVAMGAKVVERHVTLDKTWKGSDHQASLEPNELAELVKAIRTVEKAMGSPIKQLLPCEMACNEKLGKSVVAKVTIPEGAVLTLDMLTVKVGEPKGFPPEAIFDLVGQKVKKKIEEDETITEQAVENHVKKVKC
;
A
#
# COMPACT_ATOMS: atom_id res chain seq x y z
N MET A 1 -6.45 -8.23 -12.50
CA MET A 1 -5.95 -6.95 -11.95
C MET A 1 -7.10 -6.27 -11.26
N SER A 2 -6.89 -5.67 -10.09
CA SER A 2 -7.95 -4.95 -9.37
C SER A 2 -8.46 -3.78 -10.22
N ARG A 3 -9.77 -3.53 -10.17
CA ARG A 3 -10.40 -2.42 -10.87
C ARG A 3 -9.79 -1.10 -10.40
N GLU A 4 -9.59 -0.17 -11.34
CA GLU A 4 -9.22 1.20 -11.03
C GLU A 4 -10.45 2.10 -10.98
N PHE A 5 -10.44 3.07 -10.07
CA PHE A 5 -11.40 4.17 -10.08
C PHE A 5 -10.73 5.48 -9.64
N GLU A 6 -11.35 6.60 -9.97
CA GLU A 6 -10.92 7.93 -9.56
C GLU A 6 -11.43 8.22 -8.14
N LEU A 7 -10.52 8.29 -7.17
CA LEU A 7 -10.85 8.52 -5.76
C LEU A 7 -11.02 10.02 -5.47
N CYS A 8 -10.15 10.84 -6.06
CA CYS A 8 -10.20 12.30 -6.03
C CYS A 8 -9.98 12.83 -7.45
N PRO A 9 -10.39 14.07 -7.78
CA PRO A 9 -10.18 14.66 -9.10
C PRO A 9 -8.71 14.53 -9.57
N GLY A 10 -8.50 13.83 -10.69
CA GLY A 10 -7.19 13.56 -11.27
C GLY A 10 -6.37 12.46 -10.56
N ARG A 11 -6.89 11.81 -9.52
CA ARG A 11 -6.16 10.82 -8.72
C ARG A 11 -6.89 9.48 -8.66
N ARG A 12 -6.39 8.52 -9.45
CA ARG A 12 -6.88 7.14 -9.52
C ARG A 12 -6.21 6.25 -8.47
N VAL A 13 -6.93 5.20 -8.05
CA VAL A 13 -6.46 4.13 -7.16
C VAL A 13 -6.83 2.75 -7.73
N GLY A 14 -6.02 1.72 -7.43
CA GLY A 14 -6.15 0.38 -8.02
C GLY A 14 -5.03 0.06 -9.02
N GLY A 15 -5.05 -1.15 -9.59
CA GLY A 15 -4.16 -1.51 -10.71
C GLY A 15 -2.67 -1.23 -10.46
N GLU A 16 -2.04 -0.49 -11.37
CA GLU A 16 -0.63 -0.07 -11.28
C GLU A 16 -0.49 1.37 -10.73
N GLN A 17 -1.59 1.99 -10.32
CA GLN A 17 -1.55 3.35 -9.78
C GLN A 17 -0.74 3.40 -8.49
N PRO A 18 0.00 4.50 -8.25
CA PRO A 18 0.68 4.73 -6.98
C PRO A 18 -0.33 4.73 -5.83
N CYS A 19 0.04 4.13 -4.71
CA CYS A 19 -0.68 4.09 -3.45
C CYS A 19 -1.05 5.51 -3.03
N PHE A 20 -2.32 5.68 -2.68
CA PHE A 20 -2.87 6.92 -2.15
C PHE A 20 -2.67 6.98 -0.63
N ILE A 21 -2.01 8.03 -0.13
CA ILE A 21 -1.60 8.14 1.27
C ILE A 21 -2.50 9.18 1.97
N ILE A 22 -3.22 8.71 2.99
CA ILE A 22 -4.11 9.51 3.83
C ILE A 22 -3.39 9.81 5.15
N ALA A 23 -3.14 11.08 5.40
CA ALA A 23 -2.72 11.60 6.70
C ALA A 23 -3.97 11.85 7.56
N GLU A 24 -4.25 10.94 8.49
CA GLU A 24 -5.38 11.03 9.42
C GLU A 24 -5.03 11.98 10.56
N ILE A 25 -5.51 13.22 10.48
CA ILE A 25 -5.41 14.19 11.57
C ILE A 25 -6.39 13.80 12.68
N GLY A 26 -7.55 13.24 12.31
CA GLY A 26 -8.55 12.79 13.28
C GLY A 26 -8.96 13.93 14.21
N GLN A 27 -8.73 13.75 15.51
CA GLN A 27 -8.95 14.76 16.55
C GLN A 27 -7.65 15.27 17.21
N ASN A 28 -6.47 14.96 16.64
CA ASN A 28 -5.16 15.38 17.17
C ASN A 28 -4.94 16.90 17.12
N HIS A 29 -5.84 17.64 16.48
CA HIS A 29 -5.89 19.09 16.49
C HIS A 29 -6.41 19.67 17.83
N GLN A 30 -6.90 18.83 18.75
CA GLN A 30 -7.32 19.22 20.11
C GLN A 30 -8.41 20.31 20.16
N GLY A 31 -9.26 20.39 19.14
CA GLY A 31 -10.26 21.46 19.01
C GLY A 31 -9.71 22.83 18.59
N ASP A 32 -8.42 22.93 18.24
CA ASP A 32 -7.77 24.16 17.81
C ASP A 32 -7.61 24.23 16.28
N LEU A 33 -8.18 25.29 15.68
CA LEU A 33 -8.20 25.48 14.24
C LEU A 33 -6.81 25.81 13.64
N ALA A 34 -5.97 26.53 14.39
CA ALA A 34 -4.62 26.87 13.95
C ALA A 34 -3.70 25.63 13.97
N ILE A 35 -3.87 24.76 14.97
CA ILE A 35 -3.20 23.45 14.99
C ILE A 35 -3.68 22.61 13.81
N ALA A 36 -4.99 22.52 13.56
CA ALA A 36 -5.54 21.79 12.41
C ALA A 36 -4.95 22.25 11.07
N LYS A 37 -4.85 23.57 10.84
CA LYS A 37 -4.20 24.12 9.63
C LYS A 37 -2.71 23.76 9.56
N SER A 38 -2.00 23.85 10.69
CA SER A 38 -0.59 23.44 10.76
C SER A 38 -0.40 21.97 10.40
N MET A 39 -1.32 21.10 10.85
CA MET A 39 -1.29 19.68 10.51
C MET A 39 -1.62 19.40 9.04
N ILE A 40 -2.56 20.14 8.43
CA ILE A 40 -2.84 20.06 6.99
C ILE A 40 -1.60 20.44 6.18
N ARG A 41 -0.93 21.54 6.56
CA ARG A 41 0.34 21.97 5.93
C ARG A 41 1.42 20.91 6.06
N MET A 42 1.61 20.37 7.26
CA MET A 42 2.57 19.30 7.52
C MET A 42 2.31 18.08 6.63
N ALA A 43 1.06 17.61 6.53
CA ALA A 43 0.70 16.50 5.66
C ALA A 43 1.08 16.76 4.19
N LYS A 44 0.84 17.98 3.70
CA LYS A 44 1.23 18.40 2.34
C LYS A 44 2.74 18.41 2.15
N GLU A 45 3.48 19.00 3.09
CA GLU A 45 4.94 19.12 3.04
C GLU A 45 5.64 17.75 3.09
N CYS A 46 5.08 16.79 3.83
CA CYS A 46 5.56 15.41 3.86
C CYS A 46 5.20 14.60 2.60
N GLY A 47 4.32 15.11 1.74
CA GLY A 47 3.93 14.48 0.48
C GLY A 47 2.74 13.50 0.58
N ALA A 48 1.90 13.61 1.61
CA ALA A 48 0.64 12.87 1.65
C ALA A 48 -0.33 13.38 0.57
N ASP A 49 -1.19 12.48 0.07
CA ASP A 49 -2.19 12.85 -0.96
C ASP A 49 -3.39 13.58 -0.32
N CYS A 50 -3.76 13.23 0.91
CA CYS A 50 -4.97 13.73 1.57
C CYS A 50 -4.78 13.96 3.07
N ALA A 51 -5.30 15.09 3.58
CA ALA A 51 -5.51 15.33 5.01
C ALA A 51 -6.94 14.94 5.39
N LYS A 52 -7.09 14.02 6.35
CA LYS A 52 -8.38 13.50 6.80
C LYS A 52 -8.70 13.88 8.25
N PHE A 53 -9.97 14.21 8.50
CA PHE A 53 -10.52 14.51 9.83
C PHE A 53 -11.63 13.51 10.23
N GLN A 54 -12.25 13.73 11.39
CA GLN A 54 -13.44 13.00 11.84
C GLN A 54 -14.58 13.96 12.16
N LYS A 55 -15.72 13.81 11.49
CA LYS A 55 -16.93 14.60 11.71
C LYS A 55 -17.99 13.75 12.40
N SER A 56 -18.57 14.28 13.46
CA SER A 56 -19.74 13.69 14.13
C SER A 56 -20.80 14.76 14.43
N GLU A 57 -22.07 14.45 14.28
CA GLU A 57 -23.16 15.13 14.98
C GLU A 57 -23.48 14.32 16.24
N LEU A 58 -23.04 14.81 17.41
CA LEU A 58 -22.90 13.98 18.61
C LEU A 58 -24.22 13.36 19.07
N GLU A 59 -25.33 14.08 18.93
CA GLU A 59 -26.67 13.63 19.30
C GLU A 59 -27.20 12.52 18.37
N TYR A 60 -26.65 12.39 17.16
CA TYR A 60 -26.97 11.32 16.21
C TYR A 60 -26.05 10.12 16.37
N LYS A 61 -24.79 10.37 16.73
CA LYS A 61 -23.78 9.33 16.96
C LYS A 61 -23.96 8.61 18.30
N PHE A 62 -24.29 9.35 19.35
CA PHE A 62 -24.31 8.85 20.72
C PHE A 62 -25.68 8.99 21.36
N ASN A 63 -26.10 7.96 22.11
CA ASN A 63 -27.22 8.13 23.02
C ASN A 63 -26.84 9.00 24.22
N LYS A 64 -27.85 9.53 24.92
CA LYS A 64 -27.67 10.42 26.09
C LYS A 64 -26.74 9.82 27.15
N LYS A 65 -26.94 8.54 27.49
CA LYS A 65 -26.13 7.83 28.49
C LYS A 65 -24.65 7.76 28.12
N ALA A 66 -24.32 7.59 26.83
CA ALA A 66 -22.95 7.58 26.36
C ALA A 66 -22.31 8.97 26.45
N LEU A 67 -23.07 10.03 26.16
CA LEU A 67 -22.60 11.42 26.31
C LEU A 67 -22.40 11.81 27.78
N GLU A 68 -23.27 11.35 28.68
CA GLU A 68 -23.21 11.63 30.12
C GLU A 68 -22.19 10.77 30.87
N ARG A 69 -21.64 9.74 30.22
CA ARG A 69 -20.67 8.82 30.83
C ARG A 69 -19.46 9.61 31.37
N PRO A 70 -19.09 9.44 32.66
CA PRO A 70 -17.88 10.04 33.20
C PRO A 70 -16.65 9.65 32.38
N TYR A 71 -15.77 10.62 32.12
CA TYR A 71 -14.55 10.39 31.38
C TYR A 71 -13.34 10.94 32.14
N THR A 72 -12.66 10.05 32.86
CA THR A 72 -11.59 10.36 33.82
C THR A 72 -10.18 10.08 33.28
N SER A 73 -10.03 9.95 31.96
CA SER A 73 -8.73 9.83 31.32
C SER A 73 -7.93 11.13 31.48
N GLU A 74 -6.61 11.03 31.58
CA GLU A 74 -5.71 12.20 31.49
C GLU A 74 -5.87 12.96 30.17
N HIS A 75 -6.33 12.27 29.13
CA HIS A 75 -6.70 12.84 27.84
C HIS A 75 -8.12 13.40 27.82
N SER A 76 -8.78 13.67 28.94
CA SER A 76 -10.14 14.21 28.93
C SER A 76 -10.16 15.75 28.88
N TRP A 77 -10.98 16.33 28.01
CA TRP A 77 -11.23 17.78 27.96
C TRP A 77 -12.52 18.20 28.66
N GLY A 78 -13.15 17.29 29.41
CA GLY A 78 -14.36 17.54 30.17
C GLY A 78 -14.60 16.48 31.25
N LYS A 79 -15.69 16.62 32.01
CA LYS A 79 -16.07 15.65 33.04
C LYS A 79 -16.74 14.42 32.44
N THR A 80 -17.43 14.60 31.31
CA THR A 80 -18.17 13.56 30.60
C THR A 80 -17.57 13.31 29.22
N TYR A 81 -17.85 12.15 28.64
CA TYR A 81 -17.41 11.82 27.29
C TYR A 81 -18.02 12.77 26.26
N GLY A 82 -19.25 13.23 26.49
CA GLY A 82 -19.91 14.24 25.66
C GLY A 82 -19.23 15.60 25.72
N GLU A 83 -18.84 16.09 26.90
CA GLU A 83 -18.04 17.33 27.02
C GLU A 83 -16.70 17.22 26.29
N HIS A 84 -16.00 16.10 26.46
CA HIS A 84 -14.76 15.81 25.73
C HIS A 84 -14.97 15.84 24.21
N LYS A 85 -16.02 15.18 23.70
CA LYS A 85 -16.31 15.17 22.26
C LYS A 85 -16.75 16.52 21.73
N ARG A 86 -17.53 17.30 22.48
CA ARG A 86 -17.91 18.67 22.10
C ARG A 86 -16.71 19.60 22.00
N HIS A 87 -15.72 19.44 22.87
CA HIS A 87 -14.49 20.23 22.79
C HIS A 87 -13.70 19.96 21.50
N LEU A 88 -13.68 18.72 21.04
CA LEU A 88 -12.92 18.29 19.87
C LEU A 88 -13.67 18.42 18.55
N GLU A 89 -14.99 18.55 18.57
CA GLU A 89 -15.81 18.58 17.36
C GLU A 89 -15.83 20.00 16.77
N PHE A 90 -15.31 20.14 15.55
CA PHE A 90 -15.39 21.40 14.82
C PHE A 90 -16.80 21.66 14.27
N SER A 91 -17.16 22.93 14.22
CA SER A 91 -18.38 23.39 13.56
C SER A 91 -18.31 23.21 12.05
N HIS A 92 -19.47 23.26 11.38
CA HIS A 92 -19.54 23.18 9.92
C HIS A 92 -18.74 24.30 9.23
N ASP A 93 -18.74 25.51 9.80
CA ASP A 93 -17.99 26.65 9.25
C ASP A 93 -16.48 26.46 9.40
N GLN A 94 -16.03 25.88 10.52
CA GLN A 94 -14.62 25.51 10.70
C GLN A 94 -14.20 24.43 9.69
N TYR A 95 -15.05 23.45 9.41
CA TYR A 95 -14.81 22.46 8.35
C TYR A 95 -14.73 23.09 6.95
N ARG A 96 -15.59 24.06 6.63
CA ARG A 96 -15.51 24.84 5.38
C ARG A 96 -14.19 25.61 5.28
N GLU A 97 -13.77 26.23 6.38
CA GLU A 97 -12.49 26.96 6.45
C GLU A 97 -11.28 26.03 6.25
N LEU A 98 -11.27 24.86 6.90
CA LEU A 98 -10.20 23.86 6.75
C LEU A 98 -10.15 23.29 5.33
N LYS A 99 -11.30 22.98 4.73
CA LYS A 99 -11.36 22.53 3.33
C LYS A 99 -10.80 23.59 2.38
N LYS A 100 -11.21 24.85 2.54
CA LYS A 100 -10.70 25.97 1.74
C LYS A 100 -9.18 26.11 1.88
N TYR A 101 -8.66 26.04 3.11
CA TYR A 101 -7.23 26.09 3.35
C TYR A 101 -6.46 24.93 2.68
N ALA A 102 -6.99 23.71 2.75
CA ALA A 102 -6.40 22.55 2.08
C ALA A 102 -6.37 22.72 0.54
N GLU A 103 -7.43 23.28 -0.05
CA GLU A 103 -7.50 23.61 -1.47
C GLU A 103 -6.45 24.67 -1.86
N GLU A 104 -6.30 25.73 -1.06
CA GLU A 104 -5.32 26.80 -1.27
C GLU A 104 -3.88 26.29 -1.31
N ILE A 105 -3.53 25.29 -0.48
CA ILE A 105 -2.18 24.71 -0.45
C ILE A 105 -2.03 23.44 -1.32
N GLY A 106 -3.10 23.01 -1.98
CA GLY A 106 -3.10 21.90 -2.93
C GLY A 106 -2.96 20.51 -2.30
N ILE A 107 -3.71 20.20 -1.25
CA ILE A 107 -3.89 18.84 -0.71
C ILE A 107 -5.38 18.47 -0.68
N PHE A 108 -5.71 17.19 -0.93
CA PHE A 108 -7.11 16.76 -0.81
C PHE A 108 -7.57 16.80 0.65
N PHE A 109 -8.80 17.22 0.85
CA PHE A 109 -9.43 17.27 2.17
C PHE A 109 -10.62 16.32 2.24
N THR A 110 -10.72 15.54 3.31
CA THR A 110 -11.93 14.76 3.60
C THR A 110 -12.10 14.56 5.10
N ALA A 111 -13.19 13.92 5.50
CA ALA A 111 -13.38 13.43 6.85
C ALA A 111 -14.10 12.08 6.85
N SER A 112 -14.03 11.37 7.97
CA SER A 112 -14.92 10.26 8.27
C SER A 112 -16.23 10.80 8.83
N GLY A 113 -17.35 10.53 8.16
CA GLY A 113 -18.67 10.85 8.68
C GLY A 113 -19.09 9.77 9.66
N MET A 114 -19.09 10.07 10.96
CA MET A 114 -19.29 9.08 12.03
C MET A 114 -20.76 8.90 12.44
N ASP A 115 -21.67 9.41 11.62
CA ASP A 115 -23.12 9.26 11.69
C ASP A 115 -23.72 9.77 10.35
N GLU A 116 -25.01 9.55 10.16
CA GLU A 116 -25.72 9.94 8.93
C GLU A 116 -25.69 11.46 8.67
N MET A 117 -25.86 12.28 9.71
CA MET A 117 -25.91 13.74 9.55
C MET A 117 -24.53 14.31 9.23
N ALA A 118 -23.46 13.73 9.81
CA ALA A 118 -22.10 14.04 9.40
C ALA A 118 -21.85 13.71 7.92
N VAL A 119 -22.38 12.59 7.41
CA VAL A 119 -22.27 12.26 5.97
C VAL A 119 -23.04 13.25 5.10
N GLU A 120 -24.25 13.65 5.50
CA GLU A 120 -25.01 14.71 4.79
C GLU A 120 -24.20 16.00 4.68
N PHE A 121 -23.66 16.47 5.81
CA PHE A 121 -22.80 17.65 5.82
C PHE A 121 -21.55 17.48 4.93
N LEU A 122 -20.88 16.33 4.98
CA LEU A 122 -19.70 16.09 4.13
C LEU A 122 -20.06 16.03 2.64
N HIS A 123 -21.27 15.55 2.30
CA HIS A 123 -21.78 15.58 0.94
C HIS A 123 -21.99 17.03 0.46
N GLU A 124 -22.60 17.88 1.28
CA GLU A 124 -22.78 19.32 1.02
C GLU A 124 -21.43 20.06 0.93
N LEU A 125 -20.48 19.71 1.80
CA LEU A 125 -19.12 20.24 1.79
C LEU A 125 -18.34 19.85 0.51
N ASN A 126 -18.88 18.91 -0.27
CA ASN A 126 -18.31 18.45 -1.53
C ASN A 126 -16.92 17.80 -1.36
N VAL A 127 -16.76 16.92 -0.35
CA VAL A 127 -15.54 16.13 -0.20
C VAL A 127 -15.37 15.13 -1.36
N PRO A 128 -14.14 14.78 -1.77
CA PRO A 128 -13.91 13.94 -2.95
C PRO A 128 -14.41 12.51 -2.76
N PHE A 129 -14.35 11.98 -1.52
CA PHE A 129 -14.79 10.63 -1.17
C PHE A 129 -15.23 10.57 0.29
N PHE A 130 -16.04 9.58 0.64
CA PHE A 130 -16.41 9.29 2.03
C PHE A 130 -15.47 8.27 2.65
N LYS A 131 -14.87 8.60 3.80
CA LYS A 131 -14.23 7.60 4.65
C LYS A 131 -15.29 7.01 5.59
N VAL A 132 -15.41 5.69 5.62
CA VAL A 132 -16.20 4.97 6.61
C VAL A 132 -15.26 4.39 7.67
N GLY A 133 -15.46 4.78 8.92
CA GLY A 133 -14.70 4.25 10.05
C GLY A 133 -15.09 2.80 10.37
N SER A 134 -14.17 2.08 11.00
CA SER A 134 -14.37 0.69 11.43
C SER A 134 -15.63 0.50 12.31
N GLY A 135 -15.99 1.51 13.11
CA GLY A 135 -17.18 1.51 13.96
C GLY A 135 -18.51 1.53 13.21
N ASP A 136 -18.54 2.03 11.98
CA ASP A 136 -19.74 2.13 11.15
C ASP A 136 -19.79 1.08 10.03
N THR A 137 -18.81 0.18 9.97
CA THR A 137 -18.68 -0.77 8.86
C THR A 137 -19.74 -1.86 8.87
N ASN A 138 -20.28 -2.22 10.03
CA ASN A 138 -21.44 -3.10 10.14
C ASN A 138 -22.78 -2.34 10.20
N ASN A 139 -22.77 -1.02 10.04
CA ASN A 139 -23.97 -0.19 10.00
C ASN A 139 -24.54 -0.18 8.57
N PHE A 140 -25.21 -1.26 8.20
CA PHE A 140 -25.71 -1.47 6.83
C PHE A 140 -26.65 -0.37 6.32
N PRO A 141 -27.62 0.16 7.11
CA PRO A 141 -28.44 1.28 6.66
C PRO A 141 -27.62 2.54 6.35
N TYR A 142 -26.62 2.86 7.18
CA TYR A 142 -25.70 3.96 6.94
C TYR A 142 -24.89 3.77 5.65
N LEU A 143 -24.37 2.56 5.42
CA LEU A 143 -23.61 2.24 4.21
C LEU A 143 -24.45 2.36 2.95
N GLU A 144 -25.69 1.86 2.98
CA GLU A 144 -26.60 1.94 1.85
C GLU A 144 -26.92 3.40 1.48
N LYS A 145 -27.24 4.23 2.48
CA LYS A 145 -27.52 5.66 2.29
C LYS A 145 -26.29 6.41 1.78
N THR A 146 -25.11 6.14 2.37
CA THR A 146 -23.85 6.75 1.95
C THR A 146 -23.50 6.38 0.51
N ALA A 147 -23.67 5.11 0.12
CA ALA A 147 -23.40 4.65 -1.24
C ALA A 147 -24.30 5.35 -2.28
N LYS A 148 -25.59 5.57 -1.96
CA LYS A 148 -26.55 6.26 -2.85
C LYS A 148 -26.17 7.72 -3.15
N LYS A 149 -25.29 8.34 -2.36
CA LYS A 149 -24.74 9.68 -2.64
C LYS A 149 -23.80 9.72 -3.84
N GLY A 150 -23.35 8.56 -4.35
CA GLY A 150 -22.60 8.43 -5.60
C GLY A 150 -21.14 8.89 -5.57
N ARG A 151 -20.60 9.29 -4.41
CA ARG A 151 -19.17 9.60 -4.24
C ARG A 151 -18.37 8.34 -3.93
N PRO A 152 -17.08 8.26 -4.29
CA PRO A 152 -16.25 7.13 -3.91
C PRO A 152 -16.21 6.90 -2.40
N MET A 153 -15.96 5.65 -1.99
CA MET A 153 -15.94 5.25 -0.57
C MET A 153 -14.66 4.52 -0.19
N VAL A 154 -14.12 4.83 1.00
CA VAL A 154 -12.96 4.16 1.59
C VAL A 154 -13.37 3.56 2.93
N ILE A 155 -13.55 2.25 2.99
CA ILE A 155 -14.21 1.58 4.13
C ILE A 155 -13.18 0.76 4.91
N SER A 156 -12.95 1.08 6.19
CA SER A 156 -12.03 0.30 7.04
C SER A 156 -12.72 -0.97 7.56
N SER A 157 -11.95 -2.01 7.90
CA SER A 157 -12.51 -3.30 8.35
C SER A 157 -12.23 -3.65 9.82
N GLY A 158 -11.75 -2.70 10.63
CA GLY A 158 -11.46 -2.97 12.04
C GLY A 158 -12.70 -3.42 12.81
N MET A 159 -12.51 -4.34 13.76
CA MET A 159 -13.60 -4.95 14.54
C MET A 159 -14.61 -5.77 13.71
N GLN A 160 -14.33 -6.04 12.43
CA GLN A 160 -15.22 -6.78 11.54
C GLN A 160 -14.69 -8.17 11.18
N SER A 161 -15.61 -9.10 10.94
CA SER A 161 -15.31 -10.42 10.41
C SER A 161 -15.30 -10.42 8.88
N MET A 162 -14.68 -11.42 8.25
CA MET A 162 -14.76 -11.61 6.79
C MET A 162 -16.22 -11.75 6.32
N ASN A 163 -17.08 -12.41 7.11
CA ASN A 163 -18.50 -12.53 6.80
C ASN A 163 -19.18 -11.16 6.73
N THR A 164 -18.89 -10.28 7.70
CA THR A 164 -19.38 -8.90 7.67
C THR A 164 -18.89 -8.17 6.41
N MET A 165 -17.62 -8.32 6.05
CA MET A 165 -17.07 -7.67 4.85
C MET A 165 -17.72 -8.16 3.56
N HIS A 166 -18.09 -9.44 3.47
CA HIS A 166 -18.91 -9.94 2.36
C HIS A 166 -20.29 -9.25 2.31
N GLN A 167 -20.96 -9.08 3.45
CA GLN A 167 -22.24 -8.38 3.50
C GLN A 167 -22.09 -6.92 3.06
N VAL A 168 -21.07 -6.21 3.56
CA VAL A 168 -20.74 -4.85 3.13
C VAL A 168 -20.54 -4.78 1.63
N TYR A 169 -19.76 -5.71 1.06
CA TYR A 169 -19.53 -5.77 -0.38
C TYR A 169 -20.84 -5.95 -1.16
N GLN A 170 -21.71 -6.89 -0.74
CA GLN A 170 -23.00 -7.14 -1.40
C GLN A 170 -23.98 -5.96 -1.31
N ILE A 171 -23.89 -5.14 -0.25
CA ILE A 171 -24.72 -3.94 -0.09
C ILE A 171 -24.18 -2.78 -0.94
N VAL A 172 -22.88 -2.50 -0.86
CA VAL A 172 -22.30 -1.30 -1.45
C VAL A 172 -22.11 -1.45 -2.96
N LYS A 173 -21.58 -2.59 -3.42
CA LYS A 173 -21.17 -2.79 -4.82
C LYS A 173 -22.26 -2.54 -5.86
N PRO A 174 -23.52 -3.01 -5.69
CA PRO A 174 -24.59 -2.77 -6.66
C PRO A 174 -25.02 -1.30 -6.76
N ILE A 175 -24.82 -0.53 -5.69
CA ILE A 175 -25.23 0.88 -5.59
C ILE A 175 -24.10 1.79 -6.07
N ASN A 176 -22.89 1.52 -5.62
CA ASN A 176 -21.71 2.32 -5.89
C ASN A 176 -20.48 1.43 -6.07
N PRO A 177 -19.99 1.25 -7.30
CA PRO A 177 -18.87 0.37 -7.57
C PRO A 177 -17.49 1.01 -7.30
N ASN A 178 -17.45 2.30 -6.93
CA ASN A 178 -16.22 3.06 -6.71
C ASN A 178 -15.87 3.06 -5.22
N PHE A 179 -15.41 1.93 -4.69
CA PHE A 179 -14.98 1.84 -3.31
C PHE A 179 -13.79 0.91 -3.13
N CYS A 180 -13.12 1.02 -1.99
CA CYS A 180 -12.08 0.11 -1.55
C CYS A 180 -12.27 -0.29 -0.08
N PHE A 181 -11.69 -1.43 0.28
CA PHE A 181 -11.58 -1.86 1.67
C PHE A 181 -10.18 -1.60 2.20
N LEU A 182 -10.08 -1.13 3.44
CA LEU A 182 -8.82 -1.03 4.17
C LEU A 182 -8.76 -2.13 5.23
N GLN A 183 -7.78 -3.03 5.12
CA GLN A 183 -7.47 -3.91 6.23
C GLN A 183 -7.03 -3.06 7.43
N CYS A 184 -7.61 -3.34 8.60
CA CYS A 184 -7.46 -2.51 9.79
C CYS A 184 -7.64 -3.36 11.04
N THR A 185 -6.83 -3.12 12.06
CA THR A 185 -7.08 -3.58 13.44
C THR A 185 -7.18 -2.34 14.33
N SER A 186 -8.31 -2.17 15.01
CA SER A 186 -8.60 -0.98 15.83
C SER A 186 -8.03 -1.09 17.24
N ALA A 187 -6.71 -0.91 17.38
CA ALA A 187 -5.99 -0.82 18.64
C ALA A 187 -4.93 0.29 18.53
N TYR A 188 -4.74 1.10 19.57
CA TYR A 188 -3.99 2.35 19.51
C TYR A 188 -3.02 2.44 20.71
N PRO A 189 -1.71 2.14 20.55
CA PRO A 189 -1.07 1.57 19.37
C PRO A 189 -1.35 0.07 19.19
N LEU A 190 -1.27 -0.40 17.95
CA LEU A 190 -1.40 -1.79 17.57
C LEU A 190 -0.04 -2.49 17.63
N GLN A 191 0.02 -3.66 18.29
CA GLN A 191 1.23 -4.47 18.31
C GLN A 191 1.43 -5.23 16.98
N PRO A 192 2.67 -5.45 16.53
CA PRO A 192 2.95 -6.10 15.24
C PRO A 192 2.27 -7.47 15.07
N GLU A 193 2.15 -8.26 16.13
CA GLU A 193 1.58 -9.61 16.11
C GLU A 193 0.08 -9.60 15.77
N ASP A 194 -0.62 -8.49 16.04
CA ASP A 194 -2.06 -8.32 15.86
C ASP A 194 -2.44 -7.63 14.54
N VAL A 195 -1.45 -7.20 13.74
CA VAL A 195 -1.69 -6.49 12.48
C VAL A 195 -2.36 -7.37 11.42
N ASN A 196 -1.91 -8.63 11.32
CA ASN A 196 -2.45 -9.59 10.36
C ASN A 196 -2.41 -9.12 8.89
N LEU A 197 -1.25 -8.63 8.39
CA LEU A 197 -1.09 -8.16 6.99
C LEU A 197 -1.53 -9.17 5.92
N ARG A 198 -1.48 -10.48 6.20
CA ARG A 198 -1.96 -11.53 5.29
C ARG A 198 -3.45 -11.42 4.95
N VAL A 199 -4.23 -10.69 5.75
CA VAL A 199 -5.64 -10.37 5.43
C VAL A 199 -5.75 -9.53 4.15
N ILE A 200 -4.73 -8.73 3.79
CA ILE A 200 -4.71 -7.99 2.51
C ILE A 200 -4.82 -8.97 1.34
N SER A 201 -4.04 -10.05 1.34
CA SER A 201 -4.10 -11.08 0.29
C SER A 201 -5.44 -11.85 0.31
N ALA A 202 -5.99 -12.09 1.50
CA ALA A 202 -7.31 -12.70 1.62
C ALA A 202 -8.41 -11.80 1.03
N TYR A 203 -8.38 -10.50 1.29
CA TYR A 203 -9.30 -9.52 0.69
C TYR A 203 -9.11 -9.39 -0.82
N GLN A 204 -7.88 -9.36 -1.33
CA GLN A 204 -7.63 -9.34 -2.77
C GLN A 204 -8.20 -10.58 -3.47
N SER A 205 -8.18 -11.74 -2.80
CA SER A 205 -8.77 -12.98 -3.32
C SER A 205 -10.29 -12.97 -3.24
N ALA A 206 -10.86 -12.49 -2.14
CA ALA A 206 -12.31 -12.46 -1.89
C ALA A 206 -13.04 -11.36 -2.68
N PHE A 207 -12.37 -10.23 -2.94
CA PHE A 207 -12.93 -9.04 -3.58
C PHE A 207 -12.02 -8.57 -4.74
N PRO A 208 -11.84 -9.39 -5.79
CA PRO A 208 -10.81 -9.17 -6.81
C PRO A 208 -11.05 -7.94 -7.70
N ASP A 209 -12.25 -7.36 -7.66
CA ASP A 209 -12.70 -6.27 -8.54
C ASP A 209 -12.83 -4.92 -7.80
N ILE A 210 -12.23 -4.80 -6.61
CA ILE A 210 -12.03 -3.54 -5.91
C ILE A 210 -10.57 -3.42 -5.44
N PRO A 211 -10.04 -2.20 -5.30
CA PRO A 211 -8.76 -2.00 -4.61
C PRO A 211 -8.85 -2.40 -3.15
N ILE A 212 -7.76 -2.93 -2.61
CA ILE A 212 -7.56 -3.18 -1.18
C ILE A 212 -6.47 -2.24 -0.68
N GLY A 213 -6.64 -1.71 0.52
CA GLY A 213 -5.69 -0.85 1.20
C GLY A 213 -5.44 -1.28 2.64
N TYR A 214 -4.82 -0.40 3.41
CA TYR A 214 -4.43 -0.62 4.80
C TYR A 214 -4.66 0.66 5.62
N SER A 215 -5.28 0.54 6.79
CA SER A 215 -5.40 1.62 7.78
C SER A 215 -4.68 1.14 9.04
N GLY A 216 -3.55 1.78 9.33
CA GLY A 216 -2.58 1.34 10.32
C GLY A 216 -2.64 2.14 11.61
N HIS A 217 -2.45 1.44 12.73
CA HIS A 217 -2.37 2.01 14.07
C HIS A 217 -1.13 1.51 14.84
N GLU A 218 -0.22 0.82 14.15
CA GLU A 218 1.07 0.38 14.68
C GLU A 218 2.02 1.55 14.96
N THR A 219 3.14 1.32 15.64
CA THR A 219 4.23 2.31 15.71
C THR A 219 5.22 2.16 14.54
N GLY A 220 5.84 3.26 14.13
CA GLY A 220 6.79 3.28 13.01
C GLY A 220 6.13 3.04 11.64
N ILE A 221 6.96 2.79 10.63
CA ILE A 221 6.51 2.79 9.21
C ILE A 221 6.61 1.42 8.52
N ALA A 222 7.37 0.47 9.10
CA ALA A 222 7.76 -0.77 8.42
C ALA A 222 6.56 -1.60 7.96
N ILE A 223 5.52 -1.65 8.79
CA ILE A 223 4.31 -2.45 8.54
C ILE A 223 3.46 -1.82 7.42
N SER A 224 3.30 -0.51 7.42
CA SER A 224 2.63 0.22 6.35
C SER A 224 3.35 0.07 5.00
N VAL A 225 4.69 0.08 5.00
CA VAL A 225 5.50 -0.19 3.80
C VAL A 225 5.31 -1.64 3.32
N ALA A 226 5.32 -2.60 4.24
CA ALA A 226 5.06 -4.00 3.92
C ALA A 226 3.63 -4.22 3.36
N ALA A 227 2.63 -3.50 3.87
CA ALA A 227 1.27 -3.54 3.34
C ALA A 227 1.22 -3.12 1.86
N VAL A 228 1.96 -2.07 1.47
CA VAL A 228 2.08 -1.65 0.07
C VAL A 228 2.78 -2.70 -0.77
N ALA A 229 3.87 -3.31 -0.28
CA ALA A 229 4.54 -4.41 -0.96
C ALA A 229 3.61 -5.62 -1.19
N MET A 230 2.64 -5.83 -0.28
CA MET A 230 1.58 -6.85 -0.41
C MET A 230 0.40 -6.40 -1.31
N GLY A 231 0.49 -5.22 -1.92
CA GLY A 231 -0.47 -4.73 -2.90
C GLY A 231 -1.56 -3.82 -2.35
N ALA A 232 -1.39 -3.25 -1.14
CA ALA A 232 -2.26 -2.17 -0.67
C ALA A 232 -2.16 -0.94 -1.60
N LYS A 233 -3.32 -0.38 -1.98
CA LYS A 233 -3.45 0.76 -2.91
C LYS A 233 -3.88 2.05 -2.24
N VAL A 234 -4.28 1.97 -0.98
CA VAL A 234 -4.56 3.12 -0.11
C VAL A 234 -3.91 2.80 1.22
N VAL A 235 -3.15 3.75 1.78
CA VAL A 235 -2.57 3.66 3.11
C VAL A 235 -3.08 4.82 3.94
N GLU A 236 -3.59 4.54 5.12
CA GLU A 236 -4.06 5.54 6.08
C GLU A 236 -3.29 5.40 7.39
N ARG A 237 -2.80 6.52 7.90
CA ARG A 237 -2.03 6.60 9.14
C ARG A 237 -2.39 7.86 9.91
N HIS A 238 -2.58 7.72 11.22
CA HIS A 238 -2.73 8.88 12.09
C HIS A 238 -1.45 9.73 12.07
N VAL A 239 -1.59 11.05 12.17
CA VAL A 239 -0.47 12.00 12.16
C VAL A 239 -0.57 13.00 13.30
N THR A 240 0.58 13.45 13.80
CA THR A 240 0.68 14.44 14.88
C THR A 240 1.85 15.40 14.62
N LEU A 241 1.82 16.57 15.25
CA LEU A 241 2.98 17.45 15.34
C LEU A 241 3.91 17.05 16.50
N ASP A 242 3.36 16.40 17.52
CA ASP A 242 4.07 16.00 18.74
C ASP A 242 3.32 14.82 19.39
N LYS A 243 4.00 13.71 19.67
CA LYS A 243 3.39 12.52 20.31
C LYS A 243 3.11 12.70 21.81
N THR A 244 3.71 13.71 22.44
CA THR A 244 3.57 13.98 23.89
C THR A 244 2.32 14.79 24.22
N TRP A 245 1.65 15.31 23.19
CA TRP A 245 0.43 16.10 23.35
C TRP A 245 -0.72 15.29 23.94
N LYS A 246 -1.62 16.02 24.59
CA LYS A 246 -2.84 15.46 25.16
C LYS A 246 -3.74 14.93 24.03
N GLY A 247 -4.08 13.64 24.09
CA GLY A 247 -5.01 12.98 23.18
C GLY A 247 -4.67 11.50 23.01
N SER A 248 -5.70 10.66 22.84
CA SER A 248 -5.53 9.20 22.83
C SER A 248 -4.75 8.68 21.62
N ASP A 249 -4.78 9.41 20.51
CA ASP A 249 -4.30 8.88 19.22
C ASP A 249 -2.85 9.33 18.94
N HIS A 250 -2.32 10.29 19.71
CA HIS A 250 -0.98 10.85 19.50
C HIS A 250 0.12 9.78 19.55
N GLN A 251 0.06 8.83 20.49
CA GLN A 251 1.09 7.79 20.62
C GLN A 251 1.17 6.84 19.41
N ALA A 252 0.05 6.59 18.73
CA ALA A 252 -0.02 5.77 17.52
C ALA A 252 0.23 6.58 16.22
N SER A 253 0.28 7.91 16.33
CA SER A 253 0.41 8.81 15.19
C SER A 253 1.86 8.89 14.70
N LEU A 254 2.04 9.27 13.44
CA LEU A 254 3.34 9.59 12.85
C LEU A 254 3.63 11.08 13.02
N GLU A 255 4.84 11.40 13.46
CA GLU A 255 5.40 12.76 13.44
C GLU A 255 5.86 13.16 12.02
N PRO A 256 6.16 14.45 11.75
CA PRO A 256 6.44 14.94 10.41
C PRO A 256 7.58 14.19 9.69
N ASN A 257 8.66 13.87 10.42
CA ASN A 257 9.79 13.10 9.90
C ASN A 257 9.39 11.66 9.55
N GLU A 258 8.60 11.01 10.39
CA GLU A 258 8.13 9.63 10.16
C GLU A 258 7.14 9.56 8.99
N LEU A 259 6.25 10.56 8.83
CA LEU A 259 5.34 10.63 7.69
C LEU A 259 6.12 10.84 6.38
N ALA A 260 7.09 11.75 6.36
CA ALA A 260 7.94 11.97 5.20
C ALA A 260 8.75 10.71 4.84
N GLU A 261 9.26 9.99 5.85
CA GLU A 261 9.95 8.72 5.67
C GLU A 261 9.02 7.64 5.10
N LEU A 262 7.79 7.53 5.63
CA LEU A 262 6.77 6.60 5.11
C LEU A 262 6.48 6.87 3.63
N VAL A 263 6.21 8.13 3.26
CA VAL A 263 5.91 8.51 1.88
C VAL A 263 7.09 8.14 0.97
N LYS A 264 8.32 8.49 1.37
CA LYS A 264 9.53 8.15 0.61
C LYS A 264 9.71 6.63 0.47
N ALA A 265 9.51 5.88 1.54
CA ALA A 265 9.67 4.43 1.55
C ALA A 265 8.63 3.73 0.66
N ILE A 266 7.37 4.17 0.72
CA ILE A 266 6.31 3.69 -0.17
C ILE A 266 6.70 3.91 -1.64
N ARG A 267 7.08 5.14 -2.02
CA ARG A 267 7.46 5.44 -3.42
C ARG A 267 8.69 4.64 -3.87
N THR A 268 9.63 4.38 -2.95
CA THR A 268 10.80 3.54 -3.22
C THR A 268 10.41 2.09 -3.49
N VAL A 269 9.55 1.52 -2.64
CA VAL A 269 9.06 0.15 -2.79
C VAL A 269 8.24 -0.01 -4.06
N GLU A 270 7.35 0.94 -4.38
CA GLU A 270 6.57 0.91 -5.62
C GLU A 270 7.45 0.84 -6.87
N LYS A 271 8.52 1.64 -6.90
CA LYS A 271 9.51 1.57 -7.98
C LYS A 271 10.25 0.23 -7.99
N ALA A 272 10.56 -0.32 -6.83
CA ALA A 272 11.29 -1.58 -6.68
C ALA A 272 10.45 -2.83 -7.02
N MET A 273 9.12 -2.76 -6.92
CA MET A 273 8.23 -3.88 -7.28
C MET A 273 8.42 -4.31 -8.73
N GLY A 274 8.71 -3.37 -9.63
CA GLY A 274 9.21 -3.65 -10.98
C GLY A 274 8.34 -4.61 -11.80
N SER A 275 8.99 -5.42 -12.62
CA SER A 275 8.35 -6.41 -13.50
C SER A 275 8.38 -7.80 -12.88
N PRO A 276 7.34 -8.63 -13.08
CA PRO A 276 7.36 -10.04 -12.67
C PRO A 276 8.29 -10.91 -13.56
N ILE A 277 8.84 -10.36 -14.65
CA ILE A 277 9.68 -11.09 -15.60
C ILE A 277 11.14 -11.09 -15.10
N LYS A 278 11.65 -12.28 -14.75
CA LYS A 278 13.08 -12.46 -14.42
C LYS A 278 13.90 -12.60 -15.70
N GLN A 279 14.81 -11.66 -15.90
CA GLN A 279 15.74 -11.63 -17.03
C GLN A 279 17.07 -11.02 -16.60
N LEU A 280 18.11 -11.25 -17.40
CA LEU A 280 19.40 -10.58 -17.25
C LEU A 280 19.23 -9.10 -17.61
N LEU A 281 19.60 -8.22 -16.69
CA LEU A 281 19.46 -6.78 -16.86
C LEU A 281 20.72 -6.16 -17.47
N PRO A 282 20.60 -5.02 -18.17
CA PRO A 282 21.76 -4.28 -18.68
C PRO A 282 22.80 -3.94 -17.60
N CYS A 283 22.37 -3.64 -16.38
CA CYS A 283 23.28 -3.36 -15.25
C CYS A 283 24.03 -4.59 -14.75
N GLU A 284 23.59 -5.80 -15.10
CA GLU A 284 24.25 -7.06 -14.74
C GLU A 284 25.27 -7.50 -15.79
N MET A 285 25.26 -6.94 -17.01
CA MET A 285 26.07 -7.40 -18.14
C MET A 285 27.57 -7.45 -17.84
N ALA A 286 28.14 -6.40 -17.26
CA ALA A 286 29.56 -6.37 -16.90
C ALA A 286 29.92 -7.46 -15.87
N CYS A 287 29.02 -7.73 -14.92
CA CYS A 287 29.20 -8.79 -13.94
C CYS A 287 29.09 -10.18 -14.60
N ASN A 288 28.13 -10.35 -15.51
CA ASN A 288 27.94 -11.57 -16.29
C ASN A 288 29.12 -11.84 -17.25
N GLU A 289 29.70 -10.83 -17.87
CA GLU A 289 30.92 -10.97 -18.68
C GLU A 289 32.10 -11.42 -17.82
N LYS A 290 32.27 -10.80 -16.64
CA LYS A 290 33.37 -11.13 -15.72
C LYS A 290 33.23 -12.51 -15.06
N LEU A 291 32.04 -12.88 -14.60
CA LEU A 291 31.81 -14.04 -13.73
C LEU A 291 30.98 -15.15 -14.37
N GLY A 292 30.25 -14.85 -15.44
CA GLY A 292 29.44 -15.82 -16.19
C GLY A 292 30.34 -16.94 -16.71
N LYS A 293 29.84 -18.16 -16.64
CA LYS A 293 30.63 -19.35 -17.00
C LYS A 293 30.35 -19.78 -18.43
N SER A 294 31.23 -20.61 -18.95
CA SER A 294 31.07 -21.29 -20.23
C SER A 294 31.42 -22.76 -20.08
N VAL A 295 30.94 -23.59 -21.01
CA VAL A 295 31.39 -24.97 -21.13
C VAL A 295 32.82 -24.96 -21.64
N VAL A 296 33.69 -25.70 -20.96
CA VAL A 296 35.13 -25.78 -21.21
C VAL A 296 35.51 -27.25 -21.36
N ALA A 297 36.48 -27.55 -22.21
CA ALA A 297 37.02 -28.89 -22.35
C ALA A 297 37.75 -29.32 -21.07
N LYS A 298 37.31 -30.43 -20.46
CA LYS A 298 37.96 -31.02 -19.28
C LYS A 298 39.24 -31.78 -19.64
N VAL A 299 39.32 -32.24 -20.88
CA VAL A 299 40.44 -32.97 -21.47
C VAL A 299 40.61 -32.49 -22.91
N THR A 300 41.75 -32.73 -23.54
CA THR A 300 41.90 -32.49 -24.98
C THR A 300 40.93 -33.37 -25.77
N ILE A 301 40.16 -32.77 -26.69
CA ILE A 301 39.14 -33.43 -27.52
C ILE A 301 39.61 -33.42 -28.99
N PRO A 302 39.84 -34.59 -29.62
CA PRO A 302 40.28 -34.68 -31.00
C PRO A 302 39.25 -34.16 -32.02
N GLU A 303 39.72 -33.67 -33.17
CA GLU A 303 38.85 -33.32 -34.30
C GLU A 303 37.94 -34.49 -34.72
N GLY A 304 36.67 -34.20 -35.01
CA GLY A 304 35.66 -35.19 -35.39
C GLY A 304 35.12 -36.04 -34.24
N ALA A 305 35.65 -35.89 -33.01
CA ALA A 305 35.17 -36.60 -31.84
C ALA A 305 33.75 -36.18 -31.48
N VAL A 306 32.97 -37.13 -30.97
CA VAL A 306 31.63 -36.90 -30.43
C VAL A 306 31.78 -36.49 -28.97
N LEU A 307 31.23 -35.33 -28.60
CA LEU A 307 31.27 -34.81 -27.25
C LEU A 307 30.53 -35.72 -26.28
N THR A 308 31.19 -36.10 -25.20
CA THR A 308 30.58 -36.79 -24.05
C THR A 308 30.64 -35.89 -22.82
N LEU A 309 29.77 -36.14 -21.83
CA LEU A 309 29.71 -35.29 -20.65
C LEU A 309 31.02 -35.29 -19.83
N ASP A 310 31.72 -36.42 -19.78
CA ASP A 310 33.00 -36.58 -19.08
C ASP A 310 34.15 -35.79 -19.73
N MET A 311 34.01 -35.41 -21.00
CA MET A 311 34.95 -34.52 -21.70
C MET A 311 34.72 -33.04 -21.39
N LEU A 312 33.62 -32.68 -20.73
CA LEU A 312 33.20 -31.31 -20.52
C LEU A 312 33.29 -30.92 -19.04
N THR A 313 33.56 -29.65 -18.78
CA THR A 313 33.47 -29.00 -17.48
C THR A 313 32.94 -27.58 -17.64
N VAL A 314 32.76 -26.87 -16.53
CA VAL A 314 32.22 -25.50 -16.53
C VAL A 314 33.15 -24.58 -15.74
N LYS A 315 33.72 -23.58 -16.42
CA LYS A 315 34.61 -22.58 -15.83
C LYS A 315 34.24 -21.18 -16.33
N VAL A 316 34.81 -20.14 -15.73
CA VAL A 316 34.77 -18.81 -16.35
C VAL A 316 35.68 -18.86 -17.57
N GLY A 317 35.09 -18.83 -18.77
CA GLY A 317 35.82 -18.92 -20.03
C GLY A 317 36.08 -17.55 -20.66
N GLU A 318 37.23 -17.42 -21.31
CA GLU A 318 37.60 -16.32 -22.19
C GLU A 318 38.25 -16.91 -23.47
N PRO A 319 37.68 -16.72 -24.66
CA PRO A 319 36.41 -16.03 -24.93
C PRO A 319 35.20 -16.76 -24.32
N LYS A 320 34.05 -16.08 -24.23
CA LYS A 320 32.79 -16.75 -23.85
C LYS A 320 32.40 -17.78 -24.90
N GLY A 321 32.01 -18.96 -24.43
CA GLY A 321 31.49 -20.06 -25.24
C GLY A 321 30.04 -20.36 -24.93
N PHE A 322 29.65 -21.61 -25.15
CA PHE A 322 28.33 -22.08 -24.78
C PHE A 322 28.06 -21.85 -23.29
N PRO A 323 26.88 -21.35 -22.92
CA PRO A 323 26.53 -21.15 -21.52
C PRO A 323 26.38 -22.51 -20.82
N PRO A 324 26.56 -22.60 -19.49
CA PRO A 324 26.59 -23.87 -18.78
C PRO A 324 25.31 -24.69 -18.92
N GLU A 325 24.16 -24.04 -19.04
CA GLU A 325 22.87 -24.70 -19.26
C GLU A 325 22.79 -25.47 -20.59
N ALA A 326 23.64 -25.16 -21.57
CA ALA A 326 23.70 -25.86 -22.85
C ALA A 326 24.59 -27.11 -22.82
N ILE A 327 25.25 -27.43 -21.70
CA ILE A 327 26.24 -28.52 -21.62
C ILE A 327 25.68 -29.89 -22.04
N PHE A 328 24.41 -30.17 -21.72
CA PHE A 328 23.77 -31.43 -22.09
C PHE A 328 23.37 -31.46 -23.57
N ASP A 329 23.01 -30.31 -24.14
CA ASP A 329 22.71 -30.19 -25.57
C ASP A 329 23.96 -30.37 -26.43
N LEU A 330 25.14 -30.14 -25.87
CA LEU A 330 26.43 -30.39 -26.54
C LEU A 330 26.78 -31.88 -26.61
N VAL A 331 26.29 -32.70 -25.68
CA VAL A 331 26.57 -34.14 -25.69
C VAL A 331 25.99 -34.79 -26.95
N GLY A 332 26.80 -35.57 -27.64
CA GLY A 332 26.44 -36.20 -28.91
C GLY A 332 26.75 -35.35 -30.15
N GLN A 333 27.09 -34.06 -30.00
CA GLN A 333 27.56 -33.25 -31.12
C GLN A 333 29.01 -33.57 -31.47
N LYS A 334 29.40 -33.40 -32.74
CA LYS A 334 30.78 -33.57 -33.20
C LYS A 334 31.55 -32.27 -33.16
N VAL A 335 32.84 -32.33 -32.80
CA VAL A 335 33.73 -31.16 -32.89
C VAL A 335 34.35 -31.03 -34.28
N LYS A 336 34.41 -29.80 -34.80
CA LYS A 336 34.95 -29.47 -36.14
C LYS A 336 36.46 -29.39 -36.20
N LYS A 337 37.09 -29.21 -35.05
CA LYS A 337 38.52 -29.03 -34.88
C LYS A 337 38.92 -29.64 -33.55
N LYS A 338 40.21 -29.93 -33.38
CA LYS A 338 40.77 -30.26 -32.08
C LYS A 338 40.50 -29.11 -31.09
N ILE A 339 40.12 -29.45 -29.86
CA ILE A 339 39.92 -28.52 -28.75
C ILE A 339 40.89 -28.94 -27.65
N GLU A 340 41.74 -28.04 -27.17
CA GLU A 340 42.70 -28.38 -26.10
C GLU A 340 42.01 -28.45 -24.73
N GLU A 341 42.63 -29.16 -23.77
CA GLU A 341 42.21 -29.10 -22.38
C GLU A 341 42.18 -27.64 -21.91
N ASP A 342 41.13 -27.29 -21.17
CA ASP A 342 40.85 -25.95 -20.65
C ASP A 342 40.45 -24.90 -21.71
N GLU A 343 40.35 -25.26 -22.99
CA GLU A 343 39.80 -24.38 -24.02
C GLU A 343 38.27 -24.30 -23.90
N THR A 344 37.73 -23.09 -24.11
CA THR A 344 36.29 -22.86 -24.10
C THR A 344 35.61 -23.48 -25.33
N ILE A 345 34.53 -24.23 -25.12
CA ILE A 345 33.71 -24.76 -26.22
C ILE A 345 32.89 -23.60 -26.80
N THR A 346 33.24 -23.18 -28.01
CA THR A 346 32.57 -22.10 -28.74
C THR A 346 31.68 -22.63 -29.86
N GLU A 347 30.73 -21.83 -30.34
CA GLU A 347 29.84 -22.21 -31.46
C GLU A 347 30.63 -22.62 -32.72
N GLN A 348 31.80 -22.02 -32.94
CA GLN A 348 32.65 -22.33 -34.09
C GLN A 348 33.31 -23.71 -33.99
N ALA A 349 33.43 -24.26 -32.78
CA ALA A 349 34.11 -25.53 -32.55
C ALA A 349 33.21 -26.76 -32.76
N VAL A 350 31.89 -26.60 -32.93
CA VAL A 350 30.92 -27.71 -32.93
C VAL A 350 30.08 -27.76 -34.21
N GLU A 351 29.83 -28.97 -34.73
CA GLU A 351 28.94 -29.27 -35.86
C GLU A 351 27.47 -29.26 -35.42
N ASN A 352 26.75 -28.23 -35.88
CA ASN A 352 25.28 -28.13 -35.84
C ASN A 352 24.62 -27.84 -34.48
N HIS A 353 25.03 -26.78 -33.79
CA HIS A 353 24.14 -26.21 -32.78
C HIS A 353 23.07 -25.33 -33.45
N VAL A 354 21.91 -25.90 -33.75
CA VAL A 354 20.71 -25.13 -34.10
C VAL A 354 20.30 -24.38 -32.83
N LYS A 355 20.42 -23.06 -32.82
CA LYS A 355 19.88 -22.20 -31.76
C LYS A 355 18.40 -22.54 -31.60
N LYS A 356 18.02 -23.21 -30.50
CA LYS A 356 16.65 -23.11 -30.01
C LYS A 356 16.49 -21.68 -29.53
N VAL A 357 15.89 -20.84 -30.37
CA VAL A 357 15.43 -19.50 -29.98
C VAL A 357 14.51 -19.71 -28.78
N LYS A 358 14.94 -19.31 -27.59
CA LYS A 358 14.07 -19.29 -26.40
C LYS A 358 13.08 -18.14 -26.60
N CYS A 359 11.78 -18.49 -26.66
CA CYS A 359 10.67 -17.55 -26.56
C CYS A 359 10.65 -16.86 -25.19
#